data_AF-A0A0L6W6F9-F1
#
_entry.id   AF-A0A0L6W6F9-F1
#
_cell.length_a   1.000
_cell.length_b   1.000
_cell.length_c   1.000
_cell.angle_alpha   90.00
_cell.angle_beta   90.00
_cell.angle_gamma   90.00
#
_symmetry.space_group_name_H-M   'P 1'
#
loop_
_entity.id
_entity.type
_entity.pdbx_description
1 polymer ?
#
loop_
_entity_poly.entity_id
_entity_poly.type
_entity_poly.pdbx_seq_one_letter_code
_entity_poly.pdbx_strand_id
1 'polypeptide(L)'
;MAKIVLPSDGIVNGSIDNKKGTKATISANVSCQLFSPVGTVSGTVQFPRKFGLLQRFSFSSNTPVFVRTFKFGGIENVEAVFKKVTLINFDTNTATKNCVLTLVASQVVPNTWVGAFTIVCPNGQKIVIFGVFSGDVTVNRKVSCGVLPLFKNP
;
A
#
# COMPACT_ATOMS: atom_id res chain seq x y z
N MET A 1 23.77 -5.98 -23.06
CA MET A 1 22.52 -6.75 -22.85
C MET A 1 21.42 -5.78 -22.44
N ALA A 2 20.36 -5.65 -23.24
CA ALA A 2 19.21 -4.83 -22.86
C ALA A 2 18.48 -5.51 -21.69
N LYS A 3 18.33 -4.83 -20.56
CA LYS A 3 17.55 -5.30 -19.42
C LYS A 3 16.09 -5.22 -19.84
N ILE A 4 15.47 -6.36 -20.18
CA ILE A 4 14.02 -6.42 -20.38
C ILE A 4 13.40 -6.14 -19.01
N VAL A 5 12.90 -4.91 -18.83
CA VAL A 5 12.09 -4.55 -17.68
C VAL A 5 10.70 -5.06 -17.98
N LEU A 6 10.34 -6.21 -17.40
CA LEU A 6 8.96 -6.67 -17.44
C LEU A 6 8.10 -5.66 -16.64
N PRO A 7 6.94 -5.24 -17.16
CA PRO A 7 6.04 -4.37 -16.41
C PRO A 7 5.58 -5.07 -15.11
N SER A 8 5.38 -4.29 -14.04
CA SER A 8 4.82 -4.76 -12.77
C SER A 8 3.50 -5.51 -12.99
N ASP A 9 3.20 -6.53 -12.20
CA ASP A 9 1.95 -7.29 -12.31
C ASP A 9 0.73 -6.53 -11.79
N GLY A 10 0.96 -5.71 -10.76
CA GLY A 10 -0.01 -4.77 -10.23
C GLY A 10 0.64 -3.42 -9.97
N ILE A 11 -0.09 -2.36 -10.24
CA ILE A 11 0.30 -0.97 -9.96
C ILE A 11 -0.84 -0.31 -9.21
N VAL A 12 -0.54 0.38 -8.11
CA VAL A 12 -1.50 1.20 -7.36
C VAL A 12 -0.88 2.58 -7.17
N ASN A 13 -1.33 3.56 -7.94
CA ASN A 13 -0.98 4.96 -7.80
C ASN A 13 -2.25 5.74 -7.49
N GLY A 14 -2.54 5.93 -6.20
CA GLY A 14 -3.82 6.46 -5.77
C GLY A 14 -3.69 7.49 -4.66
N SER A 15 -4.71 8.32 -4.54
CA SER A 15 -4.93 9.18 -3.40
C SER A 15 -6.31 8.98 -2.81
N ILE A 16 -6.43 9.19 -1.51
CA ILE A 16 -7.70 9.22 -0.78
C ILE A 16 -7.78 10.58 -0.11
N ASP A 17 -8.77 11.38 -0.48
CA ASP A 17 -9.09 12.65 0.16
C ASP A 17 -10.49 12.55 0.78
N ASN A 18 -10.57 12.68 2.10
CA ASN A 18 -11.85 12.70 2.80
C ASN A 18 -12.23 14.13 3.22
N LYS A 19 -13.53 14.40 3.22
CA LYS A 19 -14.08 15.72 3.61
C LYS A 19 -13.76 16.13 5.06
N LYS A 20 -13.27 15.20 5.89
CA LYS A 20 -12.87 15.43 7.28
C LYS A 20 -11.39 15.83 7.40
N GLY A 21 -10.68 16.06 6.30
CA GLY A 21 -9.29 16.56 6.29
C GLY A 21 -8.21 15.48 6.33
N THR A 22 -8.58 14.20 6.20
CA THR A 22 -7.60 13.11 5.99
C THR A 22 -7.23 13.06 4.52
N LYS A 23 -5.95 13.13 4.23
CA LYS A 23 -5.40 12.98 2.88
C LYS A 23 -4.32 11.92 2.88
N ALA A 24 -4.35 11.05 1.89
CA ALA A 24 -3.40 9.97 1.76
C ALA A 24 -3.01 9.80 0.30
N THR A 25 -1.73 9.50 0.06
CA THR A 25 -1.23 9.07 -1.24
C THR A 25 -0.52 7.73 -1.09
N ILE A 26 -0.60 6.91 -2.12
CA ILE A 26 0.12 5.63 -2.19
C ILE A 26 0.57 5.39 -3.63
N SER A 27 1.82 4.95 -3.77
CA SER A 27 2.39 4.43 -4.99
C SER A 27 2.99 3.07 -4.68
N ALA A 28 2.46 2.03 -5.32
CA ALA A 28 2.92 0.66 -5.15
C ALA A 28 3.08 -0.02 -6.50
N ASN A 29 4.20 -0.72 -6.67
CA ASN A 29 4.48 -1.58 -7.81
C ASN A 29 4.75 -2.98 -7.28
N VAL A 30 4.03 -3.98 -7.78
CA VAL A 30 4.14 -5.35 -7.27
C VAL A 30 4.22 -6.36 -8.40
N SER A 31 5.03 -7.39 -8.23
CA SER A 31 5.18 -8.48 -9.19
C SER A 31 5.63 -9.78 -8.53
N CYS A 32 5.38 -10.89 -9.22
CA CYS A 32 5.92 -12.21 -8.92
C CYS A 32 7.03 -12.55 -9.92
N GLN A 33 8.27 -12.58 -9.44
CA GLN A 33 9.44 -12.98 -10.21
C GLN A 33 9.97 -14.32 -9.67
N LEU A 34 9.97 -15.37 -10.50
CA LEU A 34 10.41 -16.72 -10.10
C LEU A 34 9.75 -17.19 -8.77
N PHE A 35 8.43 -17.05 -8.67
CA PHE A 35 7.62 -17.37 -7.47
C PHE A 35 7.94 -16.54 -6.21
N SER A 36 8.79 -15.53 -6.31
CA SER A 36 9.13 -14.62 -5.22
C SER A 36 8.46 -13.24 -5.41
N PRO A 37 7.92 -12.63 -4.35
CA PRO A 37 7.35 -11.29 -4.42
C PRO A 37 8.47 -10.25 -4.58
N VAL A 38 8.30 -9.34 -5.53
CA VAL A 38 9.17 -8.18 -5.77
C VAL A 38 8.32 -6.93 -5.95
N GLY A 39 8.86 -5.77 -5.57
CA GLY A 39 8.08 -4.53 -5.62
C GLY A 39 8.51 -3.45 -4.65
N THR A 40 7.84 -2.30 -4.77
CA THR A 40 8.03 -1.13 -3.91
C THR A 40 6.68 -0.58 -3.48
N VAL A 41 6.66 0.08 -2.32
CA VAL A 41 5.54 0.87 -1.84
C VAL A 41 6.07 2.15 -1.23
N SER A 42 5.39 3.26 -1.46
CA SER A 42 5.66 4.53 -0.83
C SER A 42 4.40 5.39 -0.79
N GLY A 43 4.41 6.43 0.04
CA GLY A 43 3.28 7.34 0.10
C GLY A 43 3.34 8.29 1.29
N THR A 44 2.28 9.05 1.43
CA THR A 44 2.11 10.02 2.52
C THR A 44 0.73 9.90 3.13
N VAL A 45 0.62 10.26 4.40
CA VAL A 45 -0.66 10.33 5.11
C VAL A 45 -0.71 11.60 5.94
N GLN A 46 -1.85 12.28 5.92
CA GLN A 46 -2.15 13.45 6.70
C GLN A 46 -3.48 13.24 7.43
N PHE A 47 -3.51 13.53 8.73
CA PHE A 47 -4.72 13.52 9.55
C PHE A 47 -4.89 14.84 10.31
N PRO A 48 -6.13 15.29 10.57
CA PRO A 48 -6.37 16.37 11.51
C PRO A 48 -6.07 15.91 12.95
N ARG A 49 -5.36 16.75 13.71
CA ARG A 49 -5.21 16.64 15.17
C ARG A 49 -6.20 17.58 15.88
N LYS A 50 -6.35 17.37 17.19
CA LYS A 50 -7.00 18.35 18.08
C LYS A 50 -6.33 19.73 17.89
N PHE A 51 -7.14 20.79 17.90
CA PHE A 51 -6.72 22.18 17.72
C PHE A 51 -6.24 22.59 16.32
N GLY A 52 -6.68 21.89 15.27
CA GLY A 52 -6.44 22.31 13.88
C GLY A 52 -5.03 22.06 13.34
N LEU A 53 -4.13 21.49 14.16
CA LEU A 53 -2.84 21.00 13.69
C LEU A 53 -3.04 19.78 12.78
N LEU A 54 -2.17 19.61 11.78
CA LEU A 54 -2.15 18.44 10.92
C LEU A 54 -1.01 17.53 11.37
N GLN A 55 -1.25 16.23 11.46
CA GLN A 55 -0.19 15.25 11.63
C GLN A 55 0.12 14.60 10.29
N ARG A 56 1.39 14.64 9.89
CA ARG A 56 1.82 14.15 8.58
C ARG A 56 2.87 13.07 8.69
N PHE A 57 2.72 12.05 7.87
CA PHE A 57 3.64 10.92 7.78
C PHE A 57 4.02 10.64 6.33
N SER A 58 5.23 10.13 6.12
CA SER A 58 5.60 9.40 4.91
C SER A 58 5.94 7.96 5.24
N PHE A 59 5.76 7.08 4.28
CA PHE A 59 6.14 5.68 4.41
C PHE A 59 6.80 5.16 3.15
N SER A 60 7.70 4.19 3.29
CA SER A 60 8.26 3.46 2.15
C SER A 60 8.78 2.07 2.53
N SER A 61 8.77 1.16 1.55
CA SER A 61 9.43 -0.15 1.61
C SER A 61 9.69 -0.68 0.19
N ASN A 62 10.71 -1.53 0.07
CA ASN A 62 11.02 -2.34 -1.11
C ASN A 62 11.05 -3.84 -0.77
N THR A 63 10.46 -4.24 0.36
CA THR A 63 10.49 -5.61 0.88
C THR A 63 9.07 -6.20 0.93
N PRO A 64 8.47 -6.55 -0.22
CA PRO A 64 7.22 -7.28 -0.23
C PRO A 64 7.43 -8.71 0.28
N VAL A 65 6.42 -9.25 0.95
CA VAL A 65 6.39 -10.65 1.45
C VAL A 65 5.23 -11.45 0.89
N PHE A 66 4.22 -10.76 0.37
CA PHE A 66 3.09 -11.34 -0.31
C PHE A 66 2.64 -10.36 -1.39
N VAL A 67 2.35 -10.90 -2.58
CA VAL A 67 1.76 -10.19 -3.71
C VAL A 67 0.69 -11.08 -4.30
N ARG A 68 -0.46 -10.49 -4.58
CA ARG A 68 -1.54 -11.15 -5.29
C ARG A 68 -2.28 -10.15 -6.17
N THR A 69 -2.42 -10.50 -7.43
CA THR A 69 -3.28 -9.79 -8.37
C THR A 69 -4.23 -10.80 -8.99
N PHE A 70 -5.53 -10.54 -8.93
CA PHE A 70 -6.52 -11.53 -9.34
C PHE A 70 -7.82 -10.89 -9.79
N LYS A 71 -8.65 -11.69 -10.46
CA LYS A 71 -9.98 -11.30 -10.88
C LYS A 71 -11.00 -12.28 -10.30
N PHE A 72 -12.01 -11.79 -9.60
CA PHE A 72 -13.09 -12.59 -9.04
C PHE A 72 -14.43 -11.91 -9.33
N GLY A 73 -15.39 -12.63 -9.92
CA GLY A 73 -16.72 -12.08 -10.21
C GLY A 73 -16.71 -10.82 -11.09
N GLY A 74 -15.73 -10.69 -11.99
CA GLY A 74 -15.55 -9.48 -12.82
C GLY A 74 -14.72 -8.37 -12.18
N ILE A 75 -14.45 -8.45 -10.87
CA ILE A 75 -13.72 -7.45 -10.08
C ILE A 75 -12.23 -7.77 -10.08
N GLU A 76 -11.41 -6.81 -10.47
CA GLU A 76 -9.95 -6.88 -10.38
C GLU A 76 -9.46 -6.45 -9.00
N ASN A 77 -8.40 -7.10 -8.51
CA ASN A 77 -7.87 -6.89 -7.18
C ASN A 77 -6.34 -6.85 -7.20
N VAL A 78 -5.77 -5.97 -6.38
CA VAL A 78 -4.35 -5.91 -6.03
C VAL A 78 -4.25 -6.02 -4.51
N GLU A 79 -3.56 -7.05 -4.03
CA GLU A 79 -3.23 -7.25 -2.63
C GLU A 79 -1.71 -7.36 -2.47
N ALA A 80 -1.16 -6.69 -1.48
CA ALA A 80 0.26 -6.77 -1.18
C ALA A 80 0.54 -6.57 0.30
N VAL A 81 1.57 -7.24 0.79
CA VAL A 81 2.11 -6.99 2.13
C VAL A 81 3.60 -6.69 2.05
N PHE A 82 4.01 -5.61 2.69
CA PHE A 82 5.39 -5.15 2.77
C PHE A 82 5.87 -5.17 4.22
N LYS A 83 7.06 -5.73 4.44
CA LYS A 83 7.78 -5.64 5.72
C LYS A 83 8.84 -4.54 5.66
N LYS A 84 9.50 -4.28 6.79
CA LYS A 84 10.59 -3.30 6.91
C LYS A 84 10.18 -1.90 6.44
N VAL A 85 8.90 -1.56 6.60
CA VAL A 85 8.39 -0.24 6.26
C VAL A 85 8.98 0.77 7.21
N THR A 86 9.51 1.84 6.64
CA THR A 86 9.96 3.01 7.40
C THR A 86 8.85 4.03 7.38
N LEU A 87 8.38 4.43 8.56
CA LEU A 87 7.38 5.48 8.75
C LEU A 87 8.06 6.71 9.34
N ILE A 88 7.98 7.85 8.68
CA ILE A 88 8.60 9.10 9.13
C ILE A 88 7.50 10.08 9.49
N ASN A 89 7.54 10.63 10.71
CA ASN A 89 6.67 11.72 11.12
C ASN A 89 7.31 13.06 10.74
N PHE A 90 6.68 13.82 9.85
CA PHE A 90 7.24 15.09 9.36
C PHE A 90 7.32 16.17 10.44
N ASP A 91 6.44 16.13 11.44
CA ASP A 91 6.34 17.18 12.46
C ASP A 91 7.42 17.02 13.55
N THR A 92 7.98 15.82 13.69
CA THR A 92 9.00 15.49 14.70
C THR A 92 10.30 14.95 14.10
N ASN A 93 10.35 14.78 12.78
CA ASN A 93 11.41 14.09 12.03
C ASN A 93 11.79 12.71 12.60
N THR A 94 10.88 12.05 13.32
CA THR A 94 11.13 10.76 13.96
C THR A 94 10.79 9.65 12.97
N ALA A 95 11.71 8.69 12.83
CA ALA A 95 11.55 7.52 11.96
C ALA A 95 11.28 6.25 12.79
N THR A 96 10.14 5.62 12.54
CA THR A 96 9.78 4.29 13.06
C THR A 96 10.07 3.26 11.99
N LYS A 97 11.02 2.36 12.24
CA LYS A 97 11.42 1.29 11.31
C LYS A 97 10.70 -0.01 11.62
N ASN A 98 10.81 -0.98 10.72
CA ASN A 98 10.27 -2.34 10.86
C ASN A 98 8.74 -2.40 10.99
N CYS A 99 8.03 -1.40 10.45
CA CYS A 99 6.59 -1.48 10.33
C CYS A 99 6.19 -2.48 9.22
N VAL A 100 4.93 -2.90 9.24
CA VAL A 100 4.31 -3.74 8.23
C VAL A 100 3.19 -2.96 7.55
N LEU A 101 3.19 -2.93 6.23
CA LEU A 101 2.13 -2.31 5.42
C LEU A 101 1.35 -3.39 4.70
N THR A 102 0.03 -3.39 4.85
CA THR A 102 -0.90 -4.19 4.04
C THR A 102 -1.64 -3.25 3.10
N LEU A 103 -1.70 -3.60 1.82
CA LEU A 103 -2.40 -2.87 0.76
C LEU A 103 -3.44 -3.80 0.13
N VAL A 104 -4.65 -3.27 -0.04
CA VAL A 104 -5.72 -3.89 -0.81
C VAL A 104 -6.35 -2.82 -1.71
N ALA A 105 -6.52 -3.12 -2.99
CA ALA A 105 -7.27 -2.31 -3.94
C ALA A 105 -8.17 -3.23 -4.77
N SER A 106 -9.45 -2.91 -4.84
CA SER A 106 -10.47 -3.68 -5.55
C SER A 106 -11.27 -2.78 -6.49
N GLN A 107 -11.44 -3.21 -7.74
CA GLN A 107 -12.21 -2.49 -8.73
C GLN A 107 -13.71 -2.73 -8.51
N VAL A 108 -14.46 -1.69 -8.17
CA VAL A 108 -15.91 -1.82 -7.90
C VAL A 108 -16.76 -1.59 -9.16
N VAL A 109 -16.33 -0.68 -10.02
CA VAL A 109 -16.87 -0.43 -11.36
C VAL A 109 -15.70 -0.01 -12.28
N PRO A 110 -15.87 0.03 -13.62
CA PRO A 110 -14.79 0.46 -14.50
C PRO A 110 -14.16 1.77 -14.03
N ASN A 111 -12.83 1.80 -13.94
CA ASN A 111 -12.02 2.94 -13.48
C ASN A 111 -12.26 3.43 -12.04
N THR A 112 -13.07 2.73 -11.24
CA THR A 112 -13.29 3.09 -9.82
C THR A 112 -12.75 2.00 -8.93
N TRP A 113 -11.79 2.37 -8.08
CA TRP A 113 -11.13 1.46 -7.16
C TRP A 113 -11.40 1.87 -5.73
N VAL A 114 -11.84 0.91 -4.92
CA VAL A 114 -11.90 1.04 -3.46
C VAL A 114 -10.68 0.33 -2.89
N GLY A 115 -10.03 0.94 -1.91
CA GLY A 115 -8.90 0.29 -1.29
C GLY A 115 -8.64 0.74 0.12
N ALA A 116 -7.74 -0.01 0.75
CA ALA A 116 -7.22 0.28 2.06
C ALA A 116 -5.71 0.08 2.07
N PHE A 117 -5.03 0.87 2.88
CA PHE A 117 -3.71 0.48 3.34
C PHE A 117 -3.58 0.70 4.85
N THR A 118 -2.96 -0.27 5.50
CA THR A 118 -2.76 -0.28 6.96
C THR A 118 -1.28 -0.41 7.26
N ILE A 119 -0.75 0.45 8.12
CA ILE A 119 0.63 0.39 8.62
C ILE A 119 0.57 0.07 10.11
N VAL A 120 1.26 -0.98 10.53
CA VAL A 120 1.41 -1.37 11.94
C VAL A 120 2.89 -1.36 12.29
N CYS A 121 3.26 -0.60 13.31
CA CYS A 121 4.65 -0.45 13.74
C CYS A 121 4.92 -1.18 15.07
N PRO A 122 6.19 -1.55 15.37
CA PRO A 122 6.55 -2.29 16.58
C PRO A 122 6.25 -1.56 17.89
N ASN A 123 6.19 -0.23 17.86
CA ASN A 123 5.84 0.61 19.00
C ASN A 123 4.32 0.70 19.26
N GLY A 124 3.50 -0.11 18.58
CA GLY A 124 2.05 -0.10 18.68
C GLY A 124 1.35 0.97 17.83
N GLN A 125 2.09 1.85 17.14
CA GLN A 125 1.50 2.84 16.24
C GLN A 125 0.80 2.14 15.06
N LYS A 126 -0.46 2.51 14.83
CA LYS A 126 -1.30 1.98 13.75
C LYS A 126 -1.89 3.12 12.92
N ILE A 127 -1.71 3.05 11.61
CA ILE A 127 -2.31 3.96 10.62
C ILE A 127 -3.22 3.13 9.73
N VAL A 128 -4.49 3.52 9.60
CA VAL A 128 -5.46 2.86 8.72
C VAL A 128 -6.05 3.91 7.79
N ILE A 129 -5.94 3.68 6.49
CA ILE A 129 -6.57 4.48 5.46
C ILE A 129 -7.47 3.57 4.63
N PHE A 130 -8.68 4.02 4.38
CA PHE A 130 -9.66 3.35 3.53
C PHE A 130 -10.47 4.38 2.75
N GLY A 131 -10.78 4.09 1.49
CA GLY A 131 -11.63 4.93 0.67
C GLY A 131 -11.61 4.56 -0.80
N VAL A 132 -12.23 5.41 -1.61
CA VAL A 132 -12.11 5.35 -3.07
C VAL A 132 -10.78 5.97 -3.45
N PHE A 133 -9.94 5.24 -4.18
CA PHE A 133 -8.73 5.79 -4.78
C PHE A 133 -9.10 6.68 -5.95
N SER A 134 -8.61 7.92 -5.95
CA SER A 134 -8.44 8.72 -7.16
C SER A 134 -7.04 8.49 -7.70
N GLY A 135 -6.91 8.12 -8.98
CA GLY A 135 -5.64 7.78 -9.62
C GLY A 135 -5.72 6.49 -10.43
N ASP A 136 -4.56 5.92 -10.74
CA ASP A 136 -4.41 4.75 -11.62
C ASP A 136 -4.15 3.49 -10.80
N VAL A 137 -5.03 2.50 -10.95
CA VAL A 137 -4.80 1.15 -10.46
C VAL A 137 -4.93 0.19 -11.62
N THR A 138 -3.90 -0.63 -11.82
CA THR A 138 -3.76 -1.50 -12.99
C THR A 138 -3.40 -2.91 -12.56
N VAL A 139 -4.07 -3.90 -13.16
CA VAL A 139 -3.72 -5.32 -13.07
C VAL A 139 -3.25 -5.80 -14.45
N ASN A 140 -1.93 -5.98 -14.60
CA ASN A 140 -1.33 -6.42 -15.86
C ASN A 140 -1.33 -7.94 -16.03
N ARG A 141 -1.11 -8.67 -14.93
CA ARG A 141 -1.13 -10.13 -14.89
C ARG A 141 -1.80 -10.62 -13.62
N LYS A 142 -2.36 -11.82 -13.66
CA LYS A 142 -2.96 -12.49 -12.49
C LYS A 142 -1.92 -13.40 -11.87
N VAL A 143 -1.35 -13.01 -10.74
CA VAL A 143 -0.28 -13.75 -10.07
C VAL A 143 -0.54 -13.85 -8.58
N SER A 144 0.08 -14.85 -7.94
CA SER A 144 0.16 -14.94 -6.49
C SER A 144 1.50 -15.53 -6.11
N CYS A 145 2.20 -14.89 -5.19
CA CYS A 145 3.48 -15.36 -4.68
C CYS A 145 3.78 -14.82 -3.29
N GLY A 146 4.69 -15.50 -2.60
CA GLY A 146 5.03 -15.20 -1.22
C GLY A 146 4.09 -15.87 -0.23
N VAL A 147 4.36 -15.62 1.05
CA VAL A 147 3.62 -16.22 2.16
C VAL A 147 2.81 -15.12 2.81
N LEU A 148 1.48 -15.29 2.89
CA LEU A 148 0.63 -14.44 3.71
C LEU A 148 1.23 -14.42 5.12
N PRO A 149 1.67 -13.26 5.64
CA PRO A 149 2.17 -13.23 6.99
C PRO A 149 1.03 -13.66 7.91
N LEU A 150 1.22 -14.78 8.61
CA LEU A 150 0.38 -15.15 9.72
C LEU A 150 0.46 -13.98 10.70
N PHE A 151 -0.58 -13.16 10.76
CA PHE A 151 -0.75 -12.22 11.84
C PHE A 151 -0.92 -13.09 13.09
N LYS A 152 0.19 -13.32 13.81
CA LYS A 152 0.07 -13.72 15.22
C LYS A 152 -0.61 -12.52 15.89
N ASN A 153 -1.92 -12.63 16.12
CA ASN A 153 -2.56 -11.81 17.14
C ASN A 153 -1.75 -12.05 18.43
N PRO A 154 -1.27 -10.99 19.11
CA PRO A 154 -0.70 -11.15 20.43
C PRO A 154 -1.73 -11.75 21.39
#